data_AF-A0A015NIE1-F1
#
_entry.id   AF-A0A015NIE1-F1
#
_cell.length_a   1.000
_cell.length_b   1.000
_cell.length_c   1.000
_cell.angle_alpha   90.00
_cell.angle_beta   90.00
_cell.angle_gamma   90.00
#
_symmetry.space_group_name_H-M   'P 1'
#
loop_
_entity.id
_entity.type
_entity.pdbx_description
1 polymer ?
#
loop_
_entity_poly.entity_id
_entity_poly.type
_entity_poly.pdbx_seq_one_letter_code
_entity_poly.pdbx_strand_id
1 'polypeptide(L)'
;MDYLKRKRFWFALLFILYTTFVSADEHSHKYEKGEDIIIWVDTVGPRSNQQETYEYFQLPYCKGIHVSEHHHETLGEALLGMELVNSGIGMKFLN
;
A
#
# COMPACT_ATOMS: atom_id res chain seq x y z
N MET A 1 37.43 5.97 -32.83
CA MET A 1 36.06 6.45 -32.51
C MET A 1 35.10 5.33 -32.10
N ASP A 2 35.38 4.07 -32.44
CA ASP A 2 34.46 2.94 -32.20
C ASP A 2 34.42 2.43 -30.76
N TYR A 3 35.53 2.58 -30.01
CA TYR A 3 35.60 2.19 -28.59
C TYR A 3 34.62 3.00 -27.71
N LEU A 4 34.44 4.28 -27.99
CA LEU A 4 33.55 5.16 -27.24
C LEU A 4 32.06 4.83 -27.53
N LYS A 5 31.74 4.44 -28.76
CA LYS A 5 30.41 3.93 -29.14
C LYS A 5 30.09 2.62 -28.42
N ARG A 6 31.07 1.71 -28.31
CA ARG A 6 30.90 0.44 -27.60
C ARG A 6 30.62 0.64 -26.11
N LYS A 7 31.38 1.51 -25.43
CA LYS A 7 31.12 1.84 -24.01
C LYS A 7 29.75 2.48 -23.78
N ARG A 8 29.33 3.41 -24.65
CA ARG A 8 27.97 4.00 -24.59
C ARG A 8 26.87 2.97 -24.77
N PHE A 9 27.08 2.00 -25.68
CA PHE A 9 26.15 0.90 -25.87
C PHE A 9 26.02 0.02 -24.63
N TRP A 10 27.13 -0.38 -24.02
CA TRP A 10 27.12 -1.18 -22.78
C TRP A 10 26.48 -0.43 -21.60
N PHE A 11 26.74 0.87 -21.47
CA PHE A 11 26.08 1.70 -20.45
C PHE A 11 24.57 1.79 -20.66
N ALA A 12 24.13 2.00 -21.90
CA ALA A 12 22.70 2.02 -22.22
C ALA A 12 22.04 0.67 -21.94
N LEU A 13 22.73 -0.43 -22.26
CA LEU A 13 22.23 -1.79 -22.03
C LEU A 13 22.13 -2.13 -20.54
N LEU A 14 23.11 -1.70 -19.74
CA LEU A 14 23.06 -1.80 -18.27
C LEU A 14 21.90 -0.97 -17.68
N PHE A 15 21.67 0.23 -18.21
CA PHE A 15 20.58 1.09 -17.75
C PHE A 15 19.21 0.48 -18.06
N ILE A 16 19.03 -0.09 -19.25
CA ILE A 16 17.79 -0.80 -19.65
C ILE A 16 17.55 -2.02 -18.74
N LEU A 17 18.57 -2.85 -18.51
CA LEU A 17 18.46 -3.99 -17.60
C LEU A 17 18.09 -3.57 -16.17
N TYR A 18 18.65 -2.46 -15.68
CA TYR A 18 18.35 -1.95 -14.33
C TYR A 18 16.87 -1.55 -14.19
N THR A 19 16.28 -0.95 -15.23
CA THR A 19 14.86 -0.52 -15.20
C THR A 19 13.85 -1.66 -15.25
N THR A 20 14.26 -2.88 -15.62
CA THR A 20 13.37 -4.05 -15.72
C THR A 20 13.25 -4.87 -14.43
N PHE A 21 14.01 -4.54 -13.38
CA PHE A 21 13.98 -5.23 -12.08
C PHE A 21 13.07 -4.52 -11.07
N VAL A 22 11.76 -4.47 -11.35
CA VAL A 22 10.77 -4.06 -10.35
C VAL A 22 9.81 -5.23 -10.12
N SER A 23 9.87 -5.80 -8.92
CA SER A 23 8.93 -6.82 -8.44
C SER A 23 7.79 -6.12 -7.69
N ALA A 24 6.56 -6.59 -7.87
CA ALA A 24 5.37 -6.07 -7.18
C ALA A 24 5.16 -6.76 -5.81
N ASP A 25 4.62 -6.02 -4.84
CA ASP A 25 4.30 -6.41 -3.45
C ASP A 25 3.43 -5.27 -2.82
N GLU A 26 3.06 -5.30 -1.53
CA GLU A 26 2.35 -4.24 -0.75
C GLU A 26 2.87 -2.81 -1.02
N HIS A 27 4.12 -2.70 -1.44
CA HIS A 27 4.83 -1.48 -1.84
C HIS A 27 4.50 -0.98 -3.27
N SER A 28 3.65 -1.68 -4.02
CA SER A 28 3.32 -1.47 -5.43
C SER A 28 1.82 -1.22 -5.60
N HIS A 29 1.44 -0.64 -6.75
CA HIS A 29 0.07 -0.32 -7.10
C HIS A 29 -0.67 -1.47 -7.83
N LYS A 30 -0.10 -2.68 -7.84
CA LYS A 30 -0.64 -3.84 -8.57
C LYS A 30 -0.64 -5.07 -7.67
N TYR A 31 -1.79 -5.72 -7.59
CA TYR A 31 -1.99 -6.96 -6.87
C TYR A 31 -2.13 -8.13 -7.86
N GLU A 32 -1.61 -9.28 -7.49
CA GLU A 32 -1.85 -10.54 -8.19
C GLU A 32 -3.11 -11.23 -7.65
N LYS A 33 -3.75 -12.01 -8.53
CA LYS A 33 -4.92 -12.79 -8.14
C LYS A 33 -4.57 -13.80 -7.04
N GLY A 34 -5.26 -13.73 -5.92
CA GLY A 34 -5.08 -14.59 -4.75
C GLY A 34 -4.12 -14.04 -3.70
N GLU A 35 -3.48 -12.90 -3.97
CA GLU A 35 -2.62 -12.18 -3.04
C GLU A 35 -3.41 -11.71 -1.81
N ASP A 36 -2.78 -11.78 -0.64
CA ASP A 36 -3.38 -11.32 0.61
C ASP A 36 -3.33 -9.79 0.65
N ILE A 37 -4.46 -9.17 1.03
CA ILE A 37 -4.58 -7.72 1.14
C ILE A 37 -4.94 -7.32 2.56
N ILE A 38 -4.36 -6.21 3.01
CA ILE A 38 -4.61 -5.63 4.32
C ILE A 38 -5.72 -4.60 4.19
N ILE A 39 -6.73 -4.73 5.06
CA ILE A 39 -7.83 -3.76 5.13
C ILE A 39 -7.52 -2.76 6.24
N TRP A 40 -7.23 -1.53 5.81
CA TRP A 40 -7.02 -0.37 6.68
C TRP A 40 -8.36 0.33 6.96
N VAL A 41 -8.56 0.74 8.22
CA VAL A 41 -9.74 1.47 8.68
C VAL A 41 -9.31 2.73 9.42
N ASP A 42 -10.06 3.81 9.26
CA ASP A 42 -9.84 5.07 9.96
C ASP A 42 -11.05 5.35 10.84
N THR A 43 -12.09 5.97 10.25
CA THR A 43 -13.26 6.42 10.98
C THR A 43 -14.58 5.99 10.34
N VAL A 44 -15.64 6.00 11.14
CA VAL A 44 -16.99 5.58 10.78
C VAL A 44 -18.01 6.56 11.34
N GLY A 45 -19.09 6.79 10.60
CA GLY A 45 -20.14 7.73 10.97
C GLY A 45 -21.54 7.21 10.58
N PRO A 46 -22.58 7.59 11.32
CA PRO A 46 -23.96 7.26 10.97
C PRO A 46 -24.41 7.99 9.71
N ARG A 47 -25.15 7.31 8.82
CA ARG A 47 -25.69 7.92 7.58
C ARG A 47 -26.63 9.11 7.87
N SER A 48 -27.28 9.12 9.04
CA SER A 48 -28.20 10.20 9.45
C SER A 48 -27.50 11.50 9.82
N ASN A 49 -26.23 11.44 10.25
CA ASN A 49 -25.45 12.62 10.61
C ASN A 49 -24.00 12.47 10.15
N GLN A 50 -23.69 13.02 8.97
CA GLN A 50 -22.35 12.97 8.40
C GLN A 50 -21.33 13.89 9.10
N GLN A 51 -21.76 14.72 10.05
CA GLN A 51 -20.84 15.49 10.89
C GLN A 51 -20.29 14.66 12.06
N GLU A 52 -20.91 13.52 12.37
CA GLU A 52 -20.41 12.59 13.38
C GLU A 52 -19.49 11.55 12.75
N THR A 53 -18.30 11.50 13.30
CA THR A 53 -17.24 10.59 12.89
C THR A 53 -16.56 10.06 14.15
N TYR A 54 -16.41 8.76 14.25
CA TYR A 54 -15.77 8.07 15.37
C TYR A 54 -14.66 7.17 14.83
N GLU A 55 -13.59 6.97 15.60
CA GLU A 55 -12.58 5.97 15.29
C GLU A 55 -13.23 4.58 15.15
N TYR A 56 -12.79 3.80 14.15
CA TYR A 56 -13.43 2.53 13.82
C TYR A 56 -13.56 1.60 15.03
N PHE A 57 -12.48 1.44 15.82
CA PHE A 57 -12.43 0.55 16.97
C PHE A 57 -12.96 1.17 18.28
N GLN A 58 -13.41 2.42 18.27
CA GLN A 58 -14.16 2.98 19.40
C GLN A 58 -15.54 2.33 19.52
N LEU A 59 -16.09 1.88 18.39
CA LEU A 59 -17.32 1.10 18.34
C LEU A 59 -17.01 -0.39 18.59
N PRO A 60 -18.01 -1.19 19.02
CA PRO A 60 -17.83 -2.60 19.38
C PRO A 60 -17.71 -3.51 18.14
N TYR A 61 -16.85 -3.15 17.18
CA TYR A 61 -16.50 -3.99 16.05
C TYR A 61 -15.39 -4.98 16.43
N CYS A 62 -15.45 -6.17 15.83
CA CYS A 62 -14.46 -7.21 16.08
C CYS A 62 -13.20 -6.94 15.26
N LYS A 63 -12.04 -6.95 15.92
CA LYS A 63 -10.75 -6.98 15.24
C LYS A 63 -10.48 -8.39 14.74
N GLY A 64 -10.06 -8.52 13.48
CA GLY A 64 -9.69 -9.82 12.94
C GLY A 64 -8.32 -10.31 13.44
N ILE A 65 -7.96 -11.53 13.07
CA ILE A 65 -6.76 -12.24 13.57
C ILE A 65 -5.55 -12.00 12.67
N HIS A 66 -5.74 -11.43 11.47
CA HIS A 66 -4.67 -11.21 10.51
C HIS A 66 -3.74 -10.08 11.00
N VAL A 67 -2.51 -10.44 11.34
CA VAL A 67 -1.48 -9.48 11.75
C VAL A 67 -0.81 -8.95 10.50
N SER A 68 -0.79 -7.64 10.30
CA SER A 68 0.07 -7.01 9.28
C SER A 68 1.44 -6.72 9.85
N GLU A 69 2.42 -6.55 8.95
CA GLU A 69 3.65 -5.84 9.28
C GLU A 69 3.35 -4.36 9.64
N HIS A 70 4.35 -3.72 10.24
CA HIS A 70 4.23 -2.39 10.82
C HIS A 70 3.82 -1.32 9.79
N HIS A 71 2.66 -0.71 9.97
CA HIS A 71 2.24 0.47 9.23
C HIS A 71 3.16 1.65 9.54
N HIS A 72 3.59 2.36 8.50
CA HIS A 72 4.28 3.64 8.65
C HIS A 72 3.30 4.75 8.33
N GLU A 73 3.06 5.64 9.29
CA GLU A 73 2.25 6.83 9.06
C GLU A 73 2.79 7.64 7.88
N THR A 74 1.87 8.04 7.01
CA THR A 74 2.15 8.85 5.83
C THR A 74 2.04 10.34 6.15
N LEU A 75 2.70 11.17 5.35
CA LEU A 75 2.56 12.64 5.47
C LEU A 75 1.10 13.09 5.28
N GLY A 76 0.32 12.38 4.46
CA GLY A 76 -1.09 12.67 4.26
C GLY A 76 -1.94 12.46 5.51
N GLU A 77 -1.68 11.37 6.24
CA GLU A 77 -2.34 11.09 7.52
C GLU A 77 -2.06 12.18 8.55
N ALA A 78 -0.79 12.57 8.70
CA ALA A 78 -0.39 13.63 9.61
C ALA A 78 -1.00 15.00 9.27
N LEU A 79 -1.09 15.34 7.99
CA LEU A 79 -1.65 16.63 7.55
C LEU A 79 -3.17 16.70 7.70
N LEU A 80 -3.86 15.57 7.54
CA LEU A 80 -5.32 15.49 7.63
C LEU A 80 -5.80 15.14 9.04
N GLY A 81 -4.89 14.72 9.94
CA GLY A 81 -5.23 14.27 11.28
C GLY A 81 -6.06 12.99 11.28
N MET A 82 -5.77 12.07 10.35
CA MET A 82 -6.38 10.75 10.27
C MET A 82 -5.38 9.67 10.68
N GLU A 83 -5.87 8.50 11.07
CA GLU A 83 -5.04 7.39 11.51
C GLU A 83 -5.55 6.09 10.88
N LEU A 84 -4.76 5.50 9.97
CA LEU A 84 -5.09 4.20 9.41
C LEU A 84 -4.66 3.08 10.35
N VAL A 85 -5.64 2.34 10.86
CA VAL A 85 -5.45 1.19 11.73
C VAL A 85 -5.76 -0.09 10.96
N ASN A 86 -4.96 -1.14 11.17
CA ASN A 86 -5.25 -2.45 10.57
C ASN A 86 -6.52 -3.07 11.20
N SER A 87 -7.51 -3.40 10.35
CA SER A 87 -8.76 -4.06 10.74
C SER A 87 -8.58 -5.49 11.28
N GLY A 88 -7.50 -6.16 10.88
CA GLY A 88 -7.21 -7.57 11.14
C GLY A 88 -7.99 -8.55 10.26
N ILE A 89 -8.80 -8.06 9.32
CA ILE A 89 -9.62 -8.88 8.44
C ILE A 89 -8.76 -9.39 7.28
N GLY A 90 -8.61 -10.71 7.17
CA GLY A 90 -7.91 -11.34 6.05
C GLY A 90 -8.80 -11.35 4.80
N MET A 91 -8.32 -10.75 3.72
CA MET A 91 -8.99 -10.73 2.42
C MET A 91 -7.98 -11.07 1.32
N LYS A 92 -8.47 -11.67 0.22
CA LYS A 92 -7.67 -11.99 -0.96
C LYS A 92 -8.11 -11.15 -2.14
N PHE A 93 -7.15 -10.67 -2.92
CA PHE A 93 -7.44 -9.98 -4.17
C PHE A 93 -7.98 -10.98 -5.21
N LEU A 94 -9.11 -10.67 -5.84
CA LEU A 94 -9.83 -11.64 -6.68
C LEU A 94 -9.56 -11.52 -8.19
N ASN A 95 -8.99 -10.41 -8.68
CA ASN A 95 -8.99 -10.15 -10.13
C ASN A 95 -7.84 -9.31 -10.69
#